data_AF-A0A938HKR1-F1
#
_entry.id   AF-A0A938HKR1-F1
#
_cell.length_a   1.000
_cell.length_b   1.000
_cell.length_c   1.000
_cell.angle_alpha   90.00
_cell.angle_beta   90.00
_cell.angle_gamma   90.00
#
_symmetry.space_group_name_H-M   'P 1'
#
loop_
_entity.id
_entity.type
_entity.pdbx_description
1 polymer ?
#
loop_
_entity_poly.entity_id
_entity_poly.type
_entity_poly.pdbx_seq_one_letter_code
_entity_poly.pdbx_strand_id
1 'polypeptide(L)'
;MAIFLEVEGALGHMLSACTTDQINEFIPQKRGFRIHGHSTTISLERAYWSVLEEMARDAKRTLPETIELIHDQCLVANDKNLASCLRVICLKYINIYGARGDAPAATLAAE
;
A
#
# COMPACT_ATOMS: atom_id res chain seq x y z
N MET A 1 -2.52 33.85 -16.44
CA MET A 1 -3.95 33.51 -16.24
C MET A 1 -3.97 32.19 -15.49
N ALA A 2 -3.89 32.25 -14.14
CA ALA A 2 -3.87 31.06 -13.31
C ALA A 2 -5.31 30.58 -13.16
N ILE A 3 -5.59 29.41 -13.72
CA ILE A 3 -6.87 28.74 -13.52
C ILE A 3 -6.79 28.17 -12.10
N PHE A 4 -7.24 28.94 -11.11
CA PHE A 4 -7.46 28.43 -9.77
C PHE A 4 -8.61 27.42 -9.89
N LEU A 5 -8.26 26.14 -10.01
CA LEU A 5 -9.18 25.05 -9.72
C LEU A 5 -9.34 25.03 -8.19
N GLU A 6 -10.28 25.82 -7.67
CA GLU A 6 -10.79 25.60 -6.33
C GLU A 6 -11.55 24.26 -6.36
N VAL A 7 -10.80 23.18 -6.16
CA VAL A 7 -11.40 21.87 -5.96
C VAL A 7 -12.00 21.90 -4.56
N GLU A 8 -13.31 22.14 -4.46
CA GLU A 8 -14.03 22.11 -3.19
C GLU A 8 -14.44 20.67 -2.80
N GLY A 9 -14.77 20.47 -1.52
CA GLY A 9 -15.29 19.21 -1.00
C GLY A 9 -14.24 18.11 -0.83
N ALA A 10 -14.69 16.85 -0.70
CA ALA A 10 -13.85 15.70 -0.36
C ALA A 10 -12.67 15.51 -1.33
N LEU A 11 -12.87 15.77 -2.63
CA LEU A 11 -11.80 15.66 -3.63
C LEU A 11 -10.72 16.74 -3.42
N GLY A 12 -11.12 17.95 -3.03
CA GLY A 12 -10.21 19.04 -2.68
C GLY A 12 -9.33 18.70 -1.49
N HIS A 13 -9.94 18.16 -0.43
CA HIS A 13 -9.21 17.68 0.74
C HIS A 13 -8.23 16.56 0.39
N MET A 14 -8.62 15.60 -0.46
CA MET A 14 -7.73 14.53 -0.93
C MET A 14 -6.56 15.09 -1.74
N LEU A 15 -6.81 15.99 -2.70
CA LEU A 15 -5.75 16.59 -3.50
C LEU A 15 -4.82 17.49 -2.67
N SER A 16 -5.34 18.17 -1.64
CA SER A 16 -4.53 18.96 -0.71
C SER A 16 -3.73 18.08 0.25
N ALA A 17 -4.19 16.88 0.56
CA ALA A 17 -3.39 15.89 1.29
C ALA A 17 -2.25 15.35 0.40
N CYS A 18 -2.46 15.32 -0.92
CA CYS A 18 -1.48 14.93 -1.93
C CYS A 18 -0.42 15.98 -2.28
N THR A 19 0.19 16.63 -1.27
CA THR A 19 1.25 17.63 -1.47
C THR A 19 2.54 17.02 -2.06
N THR A 20 3.50 17.88 -2.43
CA THR A 20 4.75 17.52 -3.14
C THR A 20 5.57 16.41 -2.47
N ASP A 21 5.47 16.23 -1.16
CA ASP A 21 6.13 15.12 -0.43
C ASP A 21 5.59 13.74 -0.83
N GLN A 22 4.32 13.68 -1.26
CA GLN A 22 3.67 12.46 -1.75
C GLN A 22 4.03 12.09 -3.19
N ILE A 23 4.79 12.90 -3.94
CA ILE A 23 5.29 12.50 -5.28
C ILE A 23 6.00 11.15 -5.19
N ASN A 24 6.74 10.96 -4.10
CA ASN A 24 7.43 9.73 -3.77
C ASN A 24 6.49 8.52 -3.63
N GLU A 25 5.25 8.72 -3.19
CA GLU A 25 4.29 7.64 -2.98
C GLU A 25 3.79 7.03 -4.30
N PHE A 26 3.73 7.83 -5.37
CA PHE A 26 3.34 7.39 -6.71
C PHE A 26 4.46 6.67 -7.47
N ILE A 27 5.71 6.74 -7.00
CA ILE A 27 6.85 6.12 -7.70
C ILE A 27 6.76 4.59 -7.55
N PRO A 28 6.72 3.83 -8.66
CA PRO A 28 6.73 2.38 -8.60
C PRO A 28 8.10 1.86 -8.13
N GLN A 29 8.08 1.02 -7.10
CA GLN A 29 9.23 0.29 -6.58
C GLN A 29 9.11 -1.20 -6.90
N LYS A 30 10.21 -1.78 -7.40
CA LYS A 30 10.34 -3.21 -7.63
C LYS A 30 10.97 -3.87 -6.41
N ARG A 31 10.33 -4.91 -5.87
CA ARG A 31 10.87 -5.74 -4.79
C ARG A 31 10.82 -7.21 -5.21
N GLY A 32 11.88 -7.95 -4.92
CA GLY A 32 12.01 -9.37 -5.23
C GLY A 32 11.66 -10.23 -4.03
N PHE A 33 10.82 -11.24 -4.22
CA PHE A 33 10.40 -12.20 -3.21
C PHE A 33 10.56 -13.62 -3.73
N ARG A 34 10.69 -14.58 -2.81
CA ARG A 34 10.54 -16.00 -3.12
C ARG A 34 9.18 -16.44 -2.64
N ILE A 35 8.35 -16.93 -3.55
CA ILE A 35 6.99 -17.41 -3.29
C ILE A 35 6.95 -18.85 -3.77
N HIS A 36 6.68 -19.82 -2.88
CA HIS A 36 6.78 -21.27 -3.20
C HIS A 36 8.10 -21.69 -3.88
N GLY A 37 9.20 -21.03 -3.53
CA GLY A 37 10.52 -21.29 -4.13
C GLY A 37 10.75 -20.63 -5.50
N HIS A 38 9.75 -19.98 -6.10
CA HIS A 38 9.90 -19.22 -7.33
C HIS A 38 10.31 -17.78 -7.04
N SER A 39 11.33 -17.29 -7.75
CA SER A 39 11.74 -15.88 -7.65
C SER A 39 10.74 -15.01 -8.41
N THR A 40 10.03 -14.16 -7.68
CA THR A 40 8.98 -13.29 -8.21
C THR A 40 9.33 -11.84 -7.90
N THR A 41 9.42 -11.02 -8.95
CA THR A 41 9.61 -9.57 -8.82
C THR A 41 8.27 -8.88 -8.95
N ILE A 42 7.91 -8.08 -7.94
CA ILE A 42 6.64 -7.36 -7.88
C ILE A 42 6.94 -5.86 -7.97
N SER A 43 6.18 -5.14 -8.80
CA SER A 43 6.29 -3.68 -8.97
C SER A 43 5.01 -3.02 -8.48
N LEU A 44 5.11 -2.24 -7.39
CA LEU A 44 4.00 -1.48 -6.81
C LEU A 44 4.47 -0.07 -6.43
N GLU A 45 3.54 0.88 -6.43
CA GLU A 45 3.74 2.23 -5.92
C GLU A 45 4.10 2.18 -4.42
N ARG A 46 4.92 3.14 -3.97
CA ARG A 46 5.41 3.18 -2.58
C ARG A 46 4.26 3.22 -1.56
N ALA A 47 3.14 3.89 -1.86
CA ALA A 47 1.94 3.86 -1.02
C ALA A 47 1.45 2.43 -0.72
N TYR A 48 1.38 1.56 -1.72
CA TYR A 48 0.95 0.18 -1.51
C TYR A 48 1.95 -0.62 -0.68
N TRP A 49 3.25 -0.37 -0.83
CA TRP A 49 4.25 -1.01 0.02
C TRP A 49 4.08 -0.62 1.49
N SER A 50 3.82 0.65 1.79
CA SER A 50 3.55 1.12 3.16
C SER A 50 2.34 0.43 3.77
N VAL A 51 1.25 0.28 3.00
CA VAL A 51 0.04 -0.43 3.46
C VAL A 51 0.32 -1.91 3.69
N LEU A 52 1.07 -2.58 2.81
CA LEU A 52 1.46 -3.99 3.01
C LEU A 52 2.34 -4.18 4.25
N GLU A 53 3.22 -3.23 4.54
CA GLU A 53 4.04 -3.25 5.75
C GLU A 53 3.20 -3.05 7.02
N GLU A 54 2.18 -2.19 6.97
CA GLU A 54 1.20 -2.04 8.05
C GLU A 54 0.39 -3.31 8.28
N MET A 55 -0.15 -3.90 7.22
CA MET A 55 -0.85 -5.18 7.28
C MET A 55 0.01 -6.28 7.90
N ALA A 56 1.29 -6.34 7.54
CA ALA A 56 2.23 -7.31 8.08
C ALA A 56 2.45 -7.10 9.59
N ARG A 57 2.61 -5.84 10.03
CA ARG A 57 2.71 -5.49 11.46
C ARG A 57 1.46 -5.90 12.24
N ASP A 58 0.28 -5.59 11.72
CA ASP A 58 -1.01 -5.90 12.36
C ASP A 58 -1.25 -7.41 12.46
N ALA A 59 -0.85 -8.16 11.43
CA ALA A 59 -0.92 -9.62 11.41
C ALA A 59 0.22 -10.30 12.21
N LYS A 60 1.17 -9.54 12.77
CA LYS A 60 2.41 -10.05 13.40
C LYS A 60 3.19 -11.02 12.51
N ARG A 61 3.24 -10.71 11.21
CA ARG A 61 3.94 -11.48 10.17
C ARG A 61 4.98 -10.60 9.50
N THR A 62 5.95 -11.23 8.85
CA THR A 62 6.87 -10.51 7.97
C THR A 62 6.18 -10.12 6.67
N LEU A 63 6.72 -9.12 5.96
CA LEU A 63 6.21 -8.72 4.66
C LEU A 63 6.20 -9.88 3.64
N PRO A 64 7.27 -10.69 3.50
CA PRO A 64 7.26 -11.86 2.61
C PRO A 64 6.17 -12.88 2.96
N GLU A 65 5.98 -13.23 4.24
CA GLU A 65 4.93 -14.17 4.67
C GLU A 65 3.52 -13.64 4.37
N THR A 66 3.33 -12.33 4.50
CA THR A 66 2.06 -11.67 4.18
C THR A 66 1.79 -11.71 2.67
N ILE A 67 2.80 -11.45 1.85
CA ILE A 67 2.70 -11.52 0.39
C ILE A 67 2.43 -12.96 -0.08
N GLU A 68 3.11 -13.95 0.49
CA GLU A 68 2.90 -15.36 0.18
C GLU A 68 1.47 -15.81 0.57
N LEU A 69 0.99 -15.43 1.76
CA LEU A 69 -0.38 -15.70 2.17
C LEU A 69 -1.41 -15.09 1.21
N ILE A 70 -1.21 -13.83 0.79
CA ILE A 70 -2.10 -13.16 -0.16
C ILE A 70 -2.03 -13.85 -1.52
N HIS A 71 -0.84 -14.23 -1.98
CA HIS A 71 -0.66 -14.97 -3.22
C HIS A 71 -1.45 -16.29 -3.21
N ASP A 72 -1.41 -17.04 -2.12
CA ASP A 72 -2.10 -18.34 -1.99
C ASP A 72 -3.61 -18.20 -2.08
N GLN A 73 -4.15 -17.14 -1.47
CA GLN A 73 -5.58 -16.84 -1.55
C GLN A 73 -5.98 -16.28 -2.92
N CYS A 74 -5.09 -15.53 -3.57
CA CYS A 74 -5.35 -14.96 -4.88
C CYS A 74 -5.23 -15.96 -6.03
N LEU A 75 -4.44 -17.02 -5.91
CA LEU A 75 -4.42 -18.12 -6.89
C LEU A 75 -5.80 -18.76 -7.08
N VAL A 76 -6.62 -18.77 -6.02
CA VAL A 76 -7.99 -19.31 -6.07
C VAL A 76 -8.95 -18.39 -6.85
N ALA A 77 -8.64 -17.08 -6.93
CA ALA A 77 -9.56 -16.07 -7.47
C ALA A 77 -9.08 -15.38 -8.78
N ASN A 78 -7.78 -15.32 -9.05
CA ASN A 78 -7.21 -14.60 -10.20
C ASN A 78 -5.77 -15.07 -10.50
N ASP A 79 -5.64 -16.08 -11.35
CA ASP A 79 -4.40 -16.82 -11.64
C ASP A 79 -3.28 -16.02 -12.36
N LYS A 80 -3.46 -14.72 -12.66
CA LYS A 80 -2.55 -14.03 -13.61
C LYS A 80 -1.96 -12.70 -13.16
N ASN A 81 -2.36 -12.13 -12.02
CA ASN A 81 -1.78 -10.83 -11.63
C ASN A 81 -1.75 -10.60 -10.11
N LEU A 82 -0.67 -11.07 -9.47
CA LEU A 82 -0.38 -10.82 -8.05
C LEU A 82 -0.30 -9.32 -7.72
N ALA A 83 0.28 -8.50 -8.60
CA ALA A 83 0.39 -7.06 -8.36
C ALA A 83 -1.00 -6.37 -8.31
N SER A 84 -1.91 -6.74 -9.21
CA SER A 84 -3.30 -6.24 -9.15
C SER A 84 -4.03 -6.74 -7.91
N CYS A 85 -3.84 -8.01 -7.54
CA CYS A 85 -4.40 -8.56 -6.30
C CYS A 85 -3.93 -7.76 -5.07
N LEU A 86 -2.62 -7.53 -4.94
CA LEU A 86 -2.05 -6.77 -3.82
C LEU A 86 -2.64 -5.36 -3.71
N ARG A 87 -2.80 -4.63 -4.83
CA ARG A 87 -3.44 -3.30 -4.84
C ARG A 87 -4.88 -3.35 -4.34
N VAL A 88 -5.68 -4.31 -4.81
CA VAL A 88 -7.08 -4.46 -4.40
C VAL A 88 -7.17 -4.81 -2.92
N ILE A 89 -6.29 -5.68 -2.42
CA ILE A 89 -6.26 -6.04 -1.00
C ILE A 89 -5.87 -4.83 -0.14
N CYS A 90 -4.88 -4.03 -0.54
CA CYS A 90 -4.52 -2.79 0.16
C CYS A 90 -5.71 -1.83 0.24
N LEU A 91 -6.41 -1.62 -0.88
CA LEU A 91 -7.61 -0.77 -0.92
C LEU A 91 -8.70 -1.27 0.03
N LYS A 92 -8.95 -2.60 0.05
CA LYS A 92 -9.92 -3.19 0.98
C LYS A 92 -9.49 -3.03 2.43
N TYR A 93 -8.21 -3.23 2.73
CA TYR A 93 -7.67 -3.06 4.08
C TYR A 93 -7.91 -1.63 4.58
N ILE A 94 -7.56 -0.61 3.80
CA ILE A 94 -7.78 0.80 4.20
C ILE A 94 -9.28 1.14 4.28
N ASN A 95 -10.14 0.59 3.41
CA ASN A 95 -11.59 0.85 3.52
C ASN A 95 -12.22 0.23 4.78
N ILE A 96 -11.69 -0.89 5.27
CA ILE A 96 -12.22 -1.59 6.45
C ILE A 96 -11.57 -1.08 7.74
N TYR A 97 -10.28 -0.76 7.70
CA TYR A 97 -9.47 -0.44 8.88
C TYR A 97 -8.89 0.98 8.90
N GLY A 98 -9.01 1.76 7.82
CA GLY A 98 -8.41 3.09 7.64
C GLY A 98 -8.97 4.19 8.55
N ALA A 99 -10.09 3.94 9.25
CA ALA A 99 -10.54 4.81 10.34
C ALA A 99 -9.61 4.76 11.59
N ARG A 100 -8.61 3.86 11.60
CA ARG A 100 -7.67 3.65 12.70
C ARG A 100 -6.32 4.36 12.50
N GLY A 101 -6.13 5.03 11.36
CA GLY A 101 -4.85 5.59 10.90
C GLY A 101 -4.50 7.01 11.34
N ASP A 102 -5.32 7.67 12.16
CA ASP A 102 -5.02 9.03 12.67
C ASP A 102 -4.20 9.03 13.98
N ALA A 103 -3.56 7.90 14.31
CA ALA A 103 -2.60 7.84 15.40
C ALA A 103 -1.21 8.22 14.88
N PRO A 104 -0.60 9.34 15.33
CA PRO A 104 0.74 9.71 14.91
C PRO A 104 1.71 8.59 15.28
N ALA A 105 2.50 8.15 14.29
CA ALA A 105 3.55 7.17 14.44
C ALA A 105 4.43 7.57 15.64
N ALA A 106 4.29 6.81 16.73
CA ALA A 106 5.07 7.01 17.93
C ALA A 106 6.56 6.98 17.56
N THR A 107 7.24 8.06 17.89
CA THR A 107 8.69 8.20 17.98
C THR A 107 9.29 6.95 18.63
N LEU A 108 9.90 6.09 17.82
CA LEU A 108 10.94 5.16 18.26
C LEU A 108 12.17 5.39 17.37
N ALA A 109 12.87 6.48 17.70
CA ALA A 109 14.30 6.61 17.48
C ALA A 109 14.97 6.62 18.87
N ALA A 110 16.03 5.85 18.99
CA ALA A 110 16.89 5.60 20.14
C ALA A 110 17.21 6.84 20.99
N GLU A 111 17.28 6.68 22.32
CA GLU A 111 18.48 6.33 23.12
C GLU A 111 18.07 5.92 24.55
#